data_AF-A0A2S7XRW2-F1
#
_entry.id   AF-A0A2S7XRW2-F1
#
_cell.length_a   1.000
_cell.length_b   1.000
_cell.length_c   1.000
_cell.angle_alpha   90.00
_cell.angle_beta   90.00
_cell.angle_gamma   90.00
#
_symmetry.space_group_name_H-M   'P 1'
#
loop_
_entity.id
_entity.type
_entity.pdbx_description
1 polymer ?
#
loop_
_entity_poly.entity_id
_entity_poly.type
_entity_poly.pdbx_seq_one_letter_code
_entity_poly.pdbx_strand_id
1 'polypeptide(L)'
;METCNTLSVLPVTMTSREIAELTGKRHDNVKRTIESLANQGVIELPQIEEISTATKPVQVYVFTHAHKRDTFIVVAQLSPEFTAKLVDRWQELEAAFASTLQQSSIQPDTYTLPYQPAMKVQIVELAMRSLRVSETSKIRMLAKFIESEGFNSDFLPDYVDEPLVRAITPLLKGMGHSLGSKVANTVNPALEAMGILEHLSRKSTGGKIKQFWSLTEEGLQYGRNETSPNNPRETQPLFFVNRFPELLARLEAHLDGNKLLPAQ
;
A
#
# COMPACT_ATOMS: atom_id res chain seq x y z
N MET A 1 -25.13 49.94 -16.94
CA MET A 1 -25.13 48.64 -17.64
C MET A 1 -25.19 47.56 -16.58
N GLU A 2 -26.38 47.01 -16.29
CA GLU A 2 -26.52 45.69 -15.66
C GLU A 2 -27.85 45.10 -16.15
N THR A 3 -27.78 44.33 -17.24
CA THR A 3 -28.90 43.53 -17.72
C THR A 3 -28.90 42.22 -16.94
N CYS A 4 -29.82 42.10 -15.98
CA CYS A 4 -30.06 40.87 -15.23
C CYS A 4 -30.62 39.80 -16.19
N ASN A 5 -29.82 38.77 -16.47
CA ASN A 5 -30.21 37.64 -17.31
C ASN A 5 -30.95 36.60 -16.44
N THR A 6 -32.26 36.78 -16.25
CA THR A 6 -33.14 35.76 -15.67
C THR A 6 -33.38 34.65 -16.68
N LEU A 7 -32.47 33.67 -16.72
CA LEU A 7 -32.75 32.36 -17.31
C LEU A 7 -33.80 31.68 -16.43
N SER A 8 -35.05 31.66 -16.89
CA SER A 8 -36.11 30.83 -16.30
C SER A 8 -35.69 29.36 -16.38
N VAL A 9 -35.28 28.79 -15.25
CA VAL A 9 -35.04 27.35 -15.11
C VAL A 9 -36.41 26.67 -15.21
N LEU A 10 -36.80 26.22 -16.40
CA LEU A 10 -37.96 25.35 -16.54
C LEU A 10 -37.67 24.07 -15.75
N PRO A 11 -38.59 23.62 -14.88
CA PRO A 11 -38.39 22.40 -14.13
C PRO A 11 -38.21 21.23 -15.10
N VAL A 12 -37.15 20.44 -14.94
CA VAL A 12 -36.91 19.24 -15.75
C VAL A 12 -37.98 18.22 -15.38
N THR A 13 -38.97 18.06 -16.27
CA THR A 13 -40.08 17.12 -16.14
C THR A 13 -40.12 16.15 -17.30
N MET A 14 -40.71 14.99 -17.10
CA MET A 14 -41.02 14.05 -18.18
C MET A 14 -42.45 13.54 -18.04
N THR A 15 -43.22 13.53 -19.12
CA THR A 15 -44.63 13.15 -19.09
C THR A 15 -44.86 11.71 -19.57
N SER A 16 -45.96 11.10 -19.14
CA SER A 16 -46.41 9.79 -19.64
C SER A 16 -46.61 9.73 -21.17
N ARG A 17 -46.84 10.87 -21.83
CA ARG A 17 -46.97 10.96 -23.28
C ARG A 17 -45.61 10.88 -23.98
N GLU A 18 -44.59 11.54 -23.41
CA GLU A 18 -43.21 11.41 -23.87
C GLU A 18 -42.69 9.97 -23.65
N ILE A 19 -43.05 9.32 -22.54
CA ILE A 19 -42.74 7.89 -22.32
C ILE A 19 -43.39 7.01 -23.39
N ALA A 20 -44.64 7.29 -23.76
CA ALA A 20 -45.34 6.55 -24.80
C ALA A 20 -44.65 6.68 -26.17
N GLU A 21 -44.18 7.89 -26.50
CA GLU A 21 -43.41 8.15 -27.71
C GLU A 21 -42.05 7.45 -27.71
N LEU A 22 -41.30 7.55 -26.60
CA LEU A 22 -40.00 6.89 -26.43
C LEU A 22 -40.06 5.36 -26.50
N THR A 23 -41.13 4.77 -25.97
CA THR A 23 -41.31 3.31 -25.95
C THR A 23 -42.10 2.77 -27.16
N GLY A 24 -42.65 3.66 -27.99
CA GLY A 24 -43.53 3.30 -29.12
C GLY A 24 -44.83 2.60 -28.68
N LYS A 25 -45.23 2.74 -27.41
CA LYS A 25 -46.44 2.11 -26.86
C LYS A 25 -47.61 3.09 -26.86
N ARG A 26 -48.84 2.56 -26.86
CA ARG A 26 -50.05 3.40 -26.69
C ARG A 26 -50.04 4.06 -25.31
N HIS A 27 -50.41 5.34 -25.24
CA HIS A 27 -50.45 6.11 -24.00
C HIS A 27 -51.31 5.45 -22.91
N ASP A 28 -52.45 4.84 -23.28
CA ASP A 28 -53.31 4.09 -22.33
C ASP A 28 -52.58 2.93 -21.64
N ASN A 29 -51.68 2.24 -22.35
CA ASN A 29 -50.88 1.16 -21.78
C ASN A 29 -49.85 1.72 -20.79
N VAL A 30 -49.27 2.89 -21.09
CA VAL A 30 -48.33 3.58 -20.19
C VAL A 30 -49.03 3.99 -18.90
N LYS A 31 -50.23 4.59 -18.98
CA LYS A 31 -51.02 4.97 -17.80
C LYS A 31 -51.36 3.77 -16.92
N ARG A 32 -51.81 2.66 -17.53
CA ARG A 32 -52.11 1.41 -16.81
C ARG A 32 -50.87 0.85 -16.10
N THR A 33 -49.70 0.89 -16.73
CA THR A 33 -48.45 0.45 -16.11
C THR A 33 -48.06 1.33 -14.93
N ILE A 34 -48.20 2.66 -15.05
CA ILE A 34 -47.95 3.59 -13.94
C ILE A 34 -48.87 3.29 -12.75
N GLU A 35 -50.17 3.15 -12.99
CA GLU A 35 -51.16 2.84 -11.96
C GLU A 35 -50.87 1.47 -11.30
N SER A 36 -50.54 0.46 -12.09
CA SER A 36 -50.19 -0.87 -11.58
C SER A 36 -48.94 -0.83 -10.70
N LEU A 37 -47.89 -0.12 -11.13
CA LEU A 37 -46.63 -0.01 -10.38
C LEU A 37 -46.82 0.80 -9.09
N ALA A 38 -47.65 1.84 -9.13
CA ALA A 38 -48.02 2.62 -7.95
C ALA A 38 -48.82 1.78 -6.94
N ASN A 39 -49.79 0.98 -7.42
CA ASN A 39 -50.56 0.07 -6.57
C ASN A 39 -49.70 -1.04 -5.95
N GLN A 40 -48.64 -1.46 -6.63
CA GLN A 40 -47.66 -2.42 -6.10
C GLN A 40 -46.64 -1.79 -5.16
N GLY A 41 -46.66 -0.45 -4.99
CA GLY A 41 -45.69 0.29 -4.16
C GLY A 41 -44.28 0.35 -4.74
N VAL A 42 -44.10 0.06 -6.04
CA VAL A 42 -42.79 0.09 -6.71
C VAL A 42 -42.37 1.52 -7.05
N ILE A 43 -43.36 2.36 -7.38
CA ILE A 43 -43.21 3.80 -7.64
C ILE A 43 -44.25 4.58 -6.81
N GLU A 44 -44.00 5.86 -6.57
CA GLU A 44 -45.02 6.76 -6.02
C GLU A 44 -45.97 7.21 -7.14
N LEU A 45 -47.27 7.37 -6.85
CA LEU A 45 -48.24 7.79 -7.86
C LEU A 45 -47.92 9.23 -8.30
N PRO A 46 -47.53 9.47 -9.56
CA PRO A 46 -47.13 10.79 -10.03
C PRO A 46 -48.33 11.74 -10.19
N GLN A 47 -48.06 13.04 -10.18
CA GLN A 47 -49.09 14.07 -10.35
C GLN A 47 -49.77 13.98 -11.71
N ILE A 48 -51.09 14.16 -11.74
CA ILE A 48 -51.90 14.20 -12.96
C ILE A 48 -52.08 15.65 -13.39
N GLU A 49 -51.78 15.95 -14.66
CA GLU A 49 -52.08 17.21 -15.31
C GLU A 49 -52.94 17.00 -16.55
N GLU A 50 -53.81 17.94 -16.86
CA GLU A 50 -54.68 17.89 -18.03
C GLU A 50 -54.11 18.78 -19.14
N ILE A 51 -53.69 18.15 -20.25
CA ILE A 51 -53.16 18.87 -21.41
C ILE A 51 -54.27 19.02 -22.46
N SER A 52 -54.51 20.26 -22.89
CA SER A 52 -55.43 20.56 -23.99
C SER A 52 -54.84 20.07 -25.32
N THR A 53 -55.38 18.98 -25.87
CA THR A 53 -55.05 18.51 -27.22
C THR A 53 -56.10 19.04 -28.21
N ALA A 54 -55.77 19.14 -29.51
CA ALA A 54 -56.60 19.70 -30.58
C ALA A 54 -58.02 19.11 -30.75
N THR A 55 -58.38 18.07 -29.99
CA THR A 55 -59.69 17.39 -30.11
C THR A 55 -60.40 17.29 -28.76
N LYS A 56 -59.71 16.82 -27.71
CA LYS A 56 -60.20 16.75 -26.32
C LYS A 56 -59.04 16.88 -25.35
N PRO A 57 -59.25 17.39 -24.13
CA PRO A 57 -58.21 17.40 -23.12
C PRO A 57 -57.85 15.96 -22.69
N VAL A 58 -56.55 15.70 -22.50
CA VAL A 58 -56.02 14.39 -22.15
C VAL A 58 -55.25 14.50 -20.84
N GLN A 59 -55.56 13.62 -19.89
CA GLN A 59 -54.85 13.54 -18.62
C GLN A 59 -53.52 12.80 -18.77
N VAL A 60 -52.42 13.43 -18.39
CA VAL A 60 -51.06 12.89 -18.40
C VAL A 60 -50.47 12.87 -17.00
N TYR A 61 -49.71 11.83 -16.70
CA TYR A 61 -48.86 11.80 -15.51
C TYR A 61 -47.57 12.58 -15.77
N VAL A 62 -47.15 13.40 -14.81
CA VAL A 62 -45.94 14.24 -14.86
C VAL A 62 -44.95 13.79 -13.79
N PHE A 63 -43.75 13.42 -14.23
CA PHE A 63 -42.64 13.04 -13.36
C PHE A 63 -41.70 14.25 -13.20
N THR A 64 -41.49 14.70 -11.96
CA THR A 64 -40.47 15.72 -11.65
C THR A 64 -39.10 15.06 -11.49
N HIS A 65 -38.03 15.87 -11.44
CA HIS A 65 -36.66 15.36 -11.24
C HIS A 65 -36.51 14.46 -9.99
N ALA A 66 -37.30 14.71 -8.93
CA ALA A 66 -37.32 13.88 -7.73
C ALA A 66 -37.74 12.42 -8.01
N HIS A 67 -38.63 12.22 -8.98
CA HIS A 67 -39.16 10.91 -9.38
C HIS A 67 -38.55 10.39 -10.69
N LYS A 68 -37.36 10.89 -11.06
CA LYS A 68 -36.63 10.44 -12.27
C LYS A 68 -36.38 8.92 -12.27
N ARG A 69 -36.17 8.33 -11.09
CA ARG A 69 -36.01 6.87 -10.92
C ARG A 69 -37.23 6.11 -11.43
N ASP A 70 -38.43 6.59 -11.10
CA ASP A 70 -39.69 5.90 -11.37
C ASP A 70 -39.98 5.87 -12.87
N THR A 71 -39.57 6.92 -13.59
CA THR A 71 -39.56 6.97 -15.05
C THR A 71 -38.75 5.82 -15.67
N PHE A 72 -37.56 5.52 -15.14
CA PHE A 72 -36.74 4.40 -15.65
C PHE A 72 -37.41 3.05 -15.40
N ILE A 73 -38.07 2.88 -14.25
CA ILE A 73 -38.79 1.64 -13.92
C ILE A 73 -39.97 1.44 -14.88
N VAL A 74 -40.75 2.49 -15.13
CA VAL A 74 -41.87 2.46 -16.08
C VAL A 74 -41.37 2.10 -17.49
N VAL A 75 -40.29 2.71 -17.95
CA VAL A 75 -39.68 2.41 -19.27
C VAL A 75 -39.15 0.98 -19.32
N ALA A 76 -38.48 0.50 -18.26
CA ALA A 76 -37.95 -0.86 -18.20
C ALA A 76 -39.06 -1.93 -18.26
N GLN A 77 -40.22 -1.67 -17.66
CA GLN A 77 -41.39 -2.55 -17.75
C GLN A 77 -42.05 -2.52 -19.15
N LEU A 78 -42.08 -1.35 -19.79
CA LEU A 78 -42.71 -1.15 -21.10
C LEU A 78 -41.85 -1.60 -22.28
N SER A 79 -40.52 -1.58 -22.13
CA SER A 79 -39.57 -2.10 -23.10
C SER A 79 -38.67 -3.17 -22.49
N PRO A 80 -39.15 -4.43 -22.45
CA PRO A 80 -38.32 -5.58 -22.12
C PRO A 80 -37.09 -5.71 -23.02
N GLU A 81 -37.15 -5.21 -24.27
CA GLU A 81 -36.03 -5.22 -25.21
C GLU A 81 -34.89 -4.31 -24.75
N PHE A 82 -35.21 -3.16 -24.14
CA PHE A 82 -34.21 -2.28 -23.53
C PHE A 82 -33.54 -2.96 -22.34
N THR A 83 -34.32 -3.62 -21.49
CA THR A 83 -33.80 -4.40 -20.34
C THR A 83 -32.95 -5.59 -20.80
N ALA A 84 -33.34 -6.28 -21.88
CA ALA A 84 -32.57 -7.37 -22.47
C ALA A 84 -31.18 -6.90 -22.93
N LYS A 85 -31.10 -5.78 -23.67
CA LYS A 85 -29.82 -5.19 -24.09
C LYS A 85 -28.89 -4.83 -22.92
N LEU A 86 -29.46 -4.38 -21.80
CA LEU A 86 -28.70 -4.10 -20.58
C LEU A 86 -28.12 -5.39 -19.99
N VAL A 87 -28.93 -6.46 -19.92
CA VAL A 87 -28.49 -7.77 -19.45
C VAL A 87 -27.43 -8.36 -20.37
N ASP A 88 -27.66 -8.35 -21.68
CA ASP A 88 -26.71 -8.81 -22.69
C ASP A 88 -25.36 -8.10 -22.54
N ARG A 89 -25.38 -6.78 -22.32
CA ARG A 89 -24.16 -5.99 -22.11
C ARG A 89 -23.41 -6.39 -20.84
N TRP A 90 -24.12 -6.69 -19.75
CA TRP A 90 -23.48 -7.20 -18.54
C TRP A 90 -22.89 -8.59 -18.76
N GLN A 91 -23.61 -9.47 -19.45
CA GLN A 91 -23.10 -10.79 -19.80
C GLN A 91 -21.87 -10.71 -20.71
N GLU A 92 -21.83 -9.78 -21.68
CA GLU A 92 -20.64 -9.52 -22.49
C GLU A 92 -19.44 -9.08 -21.64
N LEU A 93 -19.65 -8.17 -20.68
CA LEU A 93 -18.60 -7.69 -19.79
C LEU A 93 -18.10 -8.81 -18.87
N GLU A 94 -19.01 -9.62 -18.32
CA GLU A 94 -18.67 -10.80 -17.52
C GLU A 94 -17.96 -11.86 -18.34
N ALA A 95 -18.39 -12.12 -19.58
CA ALA A 95 -17.74 -13.04 -20.49
C ALA A 95 -16.36 -12.53 -20.90
N ALA A 96 -16.19 -11.24 -21.19
CA ALA A 96 -14.89 -10.63 -21.48
C ALA A 96 -13.94 -10.72 -20.27
N PHE A 97 -14.46 -10.48 -19.08
CA PHE A 97 -13.72 -10.64 -17.82
C PHE A 97 -13.34 -12.11 -17.58
N ALA A 98 -14.27 -13.05 -17.75
CA ALA A 98 -14.02 -14.48 -17.64
C ALA A 98 -13.02 -14.99 -18.69
N SER A 99 -13.08 -14.47 -19.93
CA SER A 99 -12.15 -14.78 -21.02
C SER A 99 -10.73 -14.33 -20.68
N THR A 100 -10.59 -13.17 -20.04
CA THR A 100 -9.30 -12.65 -19.55
C THR A 100 -8.71 -13.56 -18.47
N LEU A 101 -9.56 -14.18 -17.63
CA LEU A 101 -9.12 -15.14 -16.64
C LEU A 101 -8.78 -16.52 -17.26
N GLN A 102 -9.53 -16.97 -18.27
CA GLN A 102 -9.35 -18.29 -18.90
C GLN A 102 -8.19 -18.37 -19.91
N GLN A 103 -7.70 -17.24 -20.45
CA GLN A 103 -6.51 -17.22 -21.31
C GLN A 103 -5.20 -17.55 -20.58
N SER A 104 -5.22 -17.71 -19.26
CA SER A 104 -4.09 -18.27 -18.50
C SER A 104 -4.07 -19.80 -18.58
N SER A 105 -3.81 -20.33 -19.77
CA SER A 105 -3.49 -21.75 -19.96
C SER A 105 -2.16 -22.07 -19.28
N ILE A 106 -2.27 -22.90 -18.24
CA ILE A 106 -1.24 -23.49 -17.40
C ILE A 106 -0.05 -24.04 -18.22
N GLN A 107 1.12 -23.41 -18.06
CA GLN A 107 2.41 -24.12 -18.05
C GLN A 107 2.76 -24.43 -16.58
N PRO A 108 3.37 -25.58 -16.26
CA PRO A 108 3.75 -25.90 -14.89
C PRO A 108 4.94 -25.02 -14.48
N ASP A 109 4.95 -24.61 -13.22
CA ASP A 109 6.00 -23.83 -12.55
C ASP A 109 6.03 -22.33 -12.85
N THR A 110 5.04 -21.60 -12.33
CA THR A 110 5.25 -20.36 -11.55
C THR A 110 3.91 -19.80 -11.11
N TYR A 111 3.74 -19.58 -9.81
CA TYR A 111 2.63 -18.78 -9.27
C TYR A 111 2.80 -17.34 -9.77
N THR A 112 2.34 -17.04 -10.99
CA THR A 112 2.23 -15.67 -11.48
C THR A 112 0.97 -15.10 -10.85
N LEU A 113 1.10 -14.62 -9.62
CA LEU A 113 0.21 -13.58 -9.10
C LEU A 113 0.12 -12.50 -10.19
N PRO A 114 -1.06 -11.93 -10.49
CA PRO A 114 -1.17 -10.87 -11.49
C PRO A 114 -0.13 -9.82 -11.12
N TYR A 115 0.83 -9.61 -12.03
CA TYR A 115 1.94 -8.70 -11.82
C TYR A 115 1.35 -7.30 -11.59
N GLN A 116 1.21 -6.93 -10.32
CA GLN A 116 0.82 -5.60 -9.90
C GLN A 116 2.11 -4.84 -9.59
N PRO A 117 2.30 -3.60 -10.06
CA PRO A 117 3.40 -2.74 -9.62
C PRO A 117 3.53 -2.71 -8.08
N ALA A 118 2.40 -2.81 -7.37
CA ALA A 118 2.34 -2.92 -5.91
C ALA A 118 3.13 -4.10 -5.32
N MET A 119 3.18 -5.25 -6.01
CA MET A 119 3.84 -6.44 -5.48
C MET A 119 5.37 -6.34 -5.54
N LYS A 120 5.92 -5.80 -6.63
CA LYS A 120 7.37 -5.55 -6.71
C LYS A 120 7.83 -4.53 -5.67
N VAL A 121 7.06 -3.46 -5.49
CA VAL A 121 7.34 -2.46 -4.43
C VAL A 121 7.36 -3.14 -3.06
N GLN A 122 6.38 -3.99 -2.75
CA GLN A 122 6.33 -4.73 -1.49
C GLN A 122 7.50 -5.71 -1.32
N ILE A 123 7.93 -6.38 -2.38
CA ILE A 123 9.10 -7.27 -2.34
C ILE A 123 10.37 -6.48 -2.03
N VAL A 124 10.58 -5.35 -2.71
CA VAL A 124 11.74 -4.48 -2.50
C VAL A 124 11.73 -3.90 -1.08
N GLU A 125 10.58 -3.41 -0.62
CA GLU A 125 10.39 -2.89 0.73
C GLU A 125 10.67 -3.97 1.80
N LEU A 126 10.08 -5.17 1.62
CA LEU A 126 10.29 -6.29 2.52
C LEU A 126 11.76 -6.70 2.57
N ALA A 127 12.44 -6.74 1.43
CA ALA A 127 13.86 -7.04 1.36
C ALA A 127 14.68 -5.99 2.12
N MET A 128 14.41 -4.70 1.90
CA MET A 128 15.12 -3.60 2.59
C MET A 128 14.88 -3.58 4.10
N ARG A 129 13.71 -4.04 4.56
CA ARG A 129 13.36 -4.10 5.99
C ARG A 129 13.89 -5.37 6.66
N SER A 130 13.86 -6.50 5.96
CA SER A 130 14.27 -7.80 6.51
C SER A 130 15.78 -7.97 6.50
N LEU A 131 16.44 -7.42 5.47
CA LEU A 131 17.89 -7.41 5.36
C LEU A 131 18.37 -6.12 6.01
N ARG A 132 19.37 -6.18 6.90
CA ARG A 132 19.98 -5.00 7.54
C ARG A 132 20.88 -4.23 6.55
N VAL A 133 20.29 -3.77 5.44
CA VAL A 133 21.02 -3.09 4.36
C VAL A 133 21.38 -1.67 4.78
N SER A 134 22.56 -1.19 4.40
CA SER A 134 23.00 0.20 4.62
C SER A 134 22.13 1.20 3.82
N GLU A 135 22.01 2.45 4.26
CA GLU A 135 21.22 3.49 3.57
C GLU A 135 21.70 3.72 2.12
N THR A 136 23.01 3.78 1.91
CA THR A 136 23.64 3.89 0.58
C THR A 136 23.22 2.74 -0.34
N SER A 137 23.09 1.55 0.22
CA SER A 137 22.68 0.36 -0.53
C SER A 137 21.17 0.37 -0.80
N LYS A 138 20.35 0.90 0.13
CA LYS A 138 18.93 1.14 -0.11
C LYS A 138 18.71 2.12 -1.27
N ILE A 139 19.45 3.22 -1.32
CA ILE A 139 19.41 4.18 -2.44
C ILE A 139 19.72 3.47 -3.76
N ARG A 140 20.81 2.70 -3.84
CA ARG A 140 21.17 1.97 -5.08
C ARG A 140 20.11 0.93 -5.47
N MET A 141 19.53 0.23 -4.50
CA MET A 141 18.45 -0.71 -4.77
C MET A 141 17.20 0.00 -5.30
N LEU A 142 16.83 1.14 -4.70
CA LEU A 142 15.72 1.98 -5.17
C LEU A 142 15.98 2.51 -6.58
N ALA A 143 17.16 3.05 -6.84
CA ALA A 143 17.54 3.56 -8.17
C ALA A 143 17.39 2.48 -9.24
N LYS A 144 17.98 1.30 -9.02
CA LYS A 144 17.85 0.16 -9.95
C LYS A 144 16.41 -0.29 -10.13
N PHE A 145 15.61 -0.27 -9.07
CA PHE A 145 14.20 -0.63 -9.14
C PHE A 145 13.40 0.38 -9.99
N ILE A 146 13.56 1.67 -9.73
CA ILE A 146 12.91 2.77 -10.46
C ILE A 146 13.26 2.70 -11.95
N GLU A 147 14.55 2.53 -12.27
CA GLU A 147 15.04 2.39 -13.64
C GLU A 147 14.47 1.14 -14.33
N SER A 148 14.33 0.02 -13.60
CA SER A 148 13.74 -1.21 -14.14
C SER A 148 12.26 -1.09 -14.49
N GLU A 149 11.55 -0.15 -13.87
CA GLU A 149 10.16 0.19 -14.19
C GLU A 149 10.06 1.32 -15.25
N GLY A 150 11.19 1.80 -15.79
CA GLY A 150 11.24 2.80 -16.85
C GLY A 150 11.15 4.25 -16.38
N PHE A 151 11.31 4.51 -15.08
CA PHE A 151 11.35 5.86 -14.50
C PHE A 151 12.79 6.34 -14.30
N ASN A 152 12.97 7.66 -14.21
CA ASN A 152 14.25 8.28 -13.90
C ASN A 152 14.48 8.32 -12.37
N SER A 153 15.70 7.97 -11.92
CA SER A 153 16.14 7.91 -10.53
C SER A 153 16.83 9.19 -10.00
N ASP A 154 17.00 10.25 -10.81
CA ASP A 154 17.70 11.52 -10.51
C ASP A 154 17.15 12.29 -9.30
N PHE A 155 15.92 11.96 -8.86
CA PHE A 155 15.35 12.54 -7.64
C PHE A 155 15.89 11.91 -6.36
N LEU A 156 16.59 10.77 -6.46
CA LEU A 156 17.27 10.15 -5.34
C LEU A 156 18.61 10.85 -5.07
N PRO A 157 19.03 10.98 -3.81
CA PRO A 157 20.34 11.52 -3.49
C PRO A 157 21.46 10.56 -3.92
N ASP A 158 22.54 11.10 -4.50
CA ASP A 158 23.72 10.30 -4.90
C ASP A 158 24.43 9.62 -3.72
N TYR A 159 24.29 10.21 -2.53
CA TYR A 159 24.92 9.76 -1.30
C TYR A 159 24.07 10.17 -0.09
N VAL A 160 23.98 9.27 0.88
CA VAL A 160 23.46 9.58 2.22
C VAL A 160 24.64 9.49 3.18
N ASP A 161 24.80 10.51 4.00
CA ASP A 161 25.85 10.58 5.01
C ASP A 161 25.60 9.51 6.09
N GLU A 162 26.11 8.31 5.85
CA GLU A 162 26.07 7.24 6.82
C GLU A 162 27.20 7.45 7.84
N PRO A 163 26.90 7.44 9.15
CA PRO A 163 27.94 7.56 10.16
C PRO A 163 28.95 6.43 9.96
N LEU A 164 30.21 6.82 9.72
CA LEU A 164 31.32 5.90 9.45
C LEU A 164 31.38 4.84 10.55
N VAL A 165 31.35 3.57 10.18
CA VAL A 165 31.43 2.44 11.11
C VAL A 165 32.78 1.75 11.02
N ARG A 166 33.34 1.33 12.16
CA ARG A 166 34.54 0.49 12.23
C ARG A 166 34.45 -0.54 13.35
N ALA A 167 35.18 -1.64 13.20
CA ALA A 167 35.35 -2.60 14.28
C ALA A 167 36.09 -1.95 15.47
N ILE A 168 35.79 -2.43 16.68
CA ILE A 168 36.33 -1.85 17.92
C ILE A 168 37.85 -1.89 18.02
N THR A 169 38.49 -2.95 17.52
CA THR A 169 39.95 -3.09 17.57
C THR A 169 40.68 -2.01 16.76
N PRO A 170 40.35 -1.77 15.47
CA PRO A 170 40.88 -0.62 14.72
C PRO A 170 40.59 0.74 15.35
N LEU A 171 39.42 0.93 15.99
CA LEU A 171 39.09 2.19 16.65
C LEU A 171 40.03 2.46 17.83
N LEU A 172 40.18 1.49 18.73
CA LEU A 172 41.07 1.61 19.89
C LEU A 172 42.53 1.77 19.48
N LYS A 173 43.02 0.96 18.53
CA LYS A 173 44.40 1.05 18.04
C LYS A 173 44.68 2.36 17.31
N GLY A 174 43.73 2.85 16.52
CA GLY A 174 43.87 4.13 15.80
C GLY A 174 44.02 5.33 16.75
N MET A 175 43.48 5.24 17.96
CA MET A 175 43.64 6.25 19.01
C MET A 175 44.84 5.98 19.94
N GLY A 176 45.61 4.90 19.71
CA GLY A 176 46.70 4.50 20.60
C GLY A 176 46.24 4.01 21.98
N HIS A 177 44.97 3.60 22.11
CA HIS A 177 44.39 3.25 23.39
C HIS A 177 44.91 1.91 23.92
N SER A 178 45.21 1.83 25.22
CA SER A 178 45.79 0.63 25.87
C SER A 178 44.91 -0.62 25.75
N LEU A 179 43.60 -0.43 25.62
CA LEU A 179 42.62 -1.52 25.44
C LEU A 179 42.65 -2.13 24.04
N GLY A 180 43.31 -1.50 23.06
CA GLY A 180 43.34 -1.98 21.67
C GLY A 180 43.99 -3.37 21.49
N SER A 181 44.84 -3.80 22.42
CA SER A 181 45.41 -5.15 22.47
C SER A 181 44.63 -6.11 23.39
N LYS A 182 43.68 -5.60 24.19
CA LYS A 182 42.92 -6.35 25.20
C LYS A 182 41.44 -6.49 24.86
N VAL A 183 41.09 -6.34 23.59
CA VAL A 183 39.69 -6.33 23.15
C VAL A 183 38.96 -7.62 23.55
N ALA A 184 39.52 -8.77 23.19
CA ALA A 184 38.87 -10.06 23.43
C ALA A 184 38.69 -10.39 24.92
N ASN A 185 39.68 -10.05 25.75
CA ASN A 185 39.73 -10.50 27.16
C ASN A 185 39.20 -9.44 28.15
N THR A 186 39.06 -8.18 27.74
CA THR A 186 38.67 -7.08 28.63
C THR A 186 37.51 -6.27 28.06
N VAL A 187 37.61 -5.83 26.81
CA VAL A 187 36.59 -4.94 26.22
C VAL A 187 35.30 -5.68 25.93
N ASN A 188 35.35 -6.80 25.21
CA ASN A 188 34.14 -7.51 24.83
C ASN A 188 33.36 -8.05 26.06
N PRO A 189 34.01 -8.66 27.07
CA PRO A 189 33.31 -9.07 28.28
C PRO A 189 32.69 -7.89 29.05
N ALA A 190 33.37 -6.74 29.09
CA ALA A 190 32.82 -5.54 29.72
C ALA A 190 31.62 -4.98 28.96
N LEU A 191 31.68 -4.93 27.63
CA LEU A 191 30.54 -4.53 26.80
C LEU A 191 29.36 -5.50 26.91
N GLU A 192 29.63 -6.79 27.09
CA GLU A 192 28.59 -7.78 27.39
C GLU A 192 27.97 -7.54 28.78
N ALA A 193 28.79 -7.32 29.81
CA ALA A 193 28.32 -7.01 31.16
C ALA A 193 27.51 -5.70 31.22
N MET A 194 27.84 -4.74 30.35
CA MET A 194 27.09 -3.50 30.16
C MET A 194 25.81 -3.66 29.32
N GLY A 195 25.52 -4.86 28.79
CA GLY A 195 24.35 -5.11 27.95
C GLY A 195 24.45 -4.58 26.53
N ILE A 196 25.64 -4.18 26.07
CA ILE A 196 25.89 -3.60 24.74
C ILE A 196 26.18 -4.67 23.69
N LEU A 197 26.88 -5.74 24.09
CA LEU A 197 27.14 -6.91 23.24
C LEU A 197 26.43 -8.15 23.79
N GLU A 198 26.10 -9.07 22.89
CA GLU A 198 25.63 -10.41 23.20
C GLU A 198 26.44 -11.47 22.42
N HIS A 199 26.54 -12.66 22.99
CA HIS A 199 27.05 -13.84 22.31
C HIS A 199 25.92 -14.59 21.62
N LEU A 200 26.05 -14.79 20.31
CA LEU A 200 25.17 -15.65 19.52
C LEU A 200 25.93 -16.89 19.05
N SER A 201 25.21 -17.99 18.89
CA SER A 201 25.80 -19.27 18.51
C SER A 201 25.16 -19.85 17.26
N ARG A 202 25.96 -20.56 16.45
CA ARG A 202 25.48 -21.35 15.32
C ARG A 202 26.15 -22.72 15.26
N LYS A 203 25.45 -23.70 14.71
CA LYS A 203 26.05 -25.00 14.35
C LYS A 203 26.86 -24.87 13.06
N SER A 204 28.09 -25.36 13.07
CA SER A 204 28.91 -25.51 11.86
C SER A 204 28.52 -26.75 11.07
N THR A 205 28.97 -26.84 9.81
CA THR A 205 28.75 -28.00 8.93
C THR A 205 29.24 -29.32 9.55
N GLY A 206 30.25 -29.26 10.43
CA GLY A 206 30.76 -30.42 11.17
C GLY A 206 30.17 -30.58 12.58
N GLY A 207 29.02 -29.97 12.87
CA GLY A 207 28.30 -30.12 14.15
C GLY A 207 28.86 -29.31 15.34
N LYS A 208 30.06 -28.74 15.22
CA LYS A 208 30.65 -27.88 16.27
C LYS A 208 29.87 -26.56 16.40
N ILE A 209 29.64 -26.10 17.63
CA ILE A 209 29.05 -24.78 17.91
C ILE A 209 30.12 -23.70 17.73
N LYS A 210 29.82 -22.67 16.94
CA LYS A 210 30.64 -21.47 16.78
C LYS A 210 29.92 -20.28 17.40
N GLN A 211 30.64 -19.52 18.22
CA GLN A 211 30.17 -18.30 18.87
C GLN A 211 30.61 -17.07 18.07
N PHE A 212 29.79 -16.04 18.03
CA PHE A 212 30.07 -14.76 17.41
C PHE A 212 29.38 -13.63 18.16
N TRP A 213 29.90 -12.42 18.02
CA TRP A 213 29.39 -11.24 18.71
C TRP A 213 28.31 -10.52 17.89
N SER A 214 27.36 -9.92 18.60
CA SER A 214 26.30 -9.09 18.05
C SER A 214 26.04 -7.92 19.01
N LEU A 215 25.68 -6.75 18.49
CA LEU A 215 25.11 -5.65 19.28
C LEU A 215 23.68 -6.00 19.67
N THR A 216 23.37 -5.75 20.94
CA THR A 216 22.01 -5.78 21.49
C THR A 216 21.20 -4.57 21.01
N GLU A 217 19.93 -4.48 21.41
CA GLU A 217 19.10 -3.30 21.16
C GLU A 217 19.71 -2.02 21.75
N GLU A 218 20.28 -2.07 22.96
CA GLU A 218 21.03 -0.95 23.53
C GLU A 218 22.31 -0.66 22.73
N GLY A 219 23.04 -1.70 22.31
CA GLY A 219 24.28 -1.55 21.56
C GLY A 219 24.11 -0.92 20.18
N LEU A 220 22.93 -1.05 19.55
CA LEU A 220 22.62 -0.42 18.26
C LEU A 220 22.64 1.13 18.31
N GLN A 221 22.62 1.74 19.50
CA GLN A 221 22.83 3.18 19.64
C GLN A 221 24.26 3.60 19.30
N TYR A 222 25.22 2.69 19.49
CA TYR A 222 26.65 2.95 19.28
C TYR A 222 27.21 2.33 17.99
N GLY A 223 26.39 1.58 17.25
CA GLY A 223 26.85 0.87 16.07
C GLY A 223 25.75 0.12 15.34
N ARG A 224 26.15 -0.80 14.47
CA ARG A 224 25.25 -1.71 13.78
C ARG A 224 25.88 -3.09 13.61
N ASN A 225 25.03 -4.10 13.44
CA ASN A 225 25.49 -5.44 13.08
C ASN A 225 25.48 -5.58 11.57
N GLU A 226 26.65 -5.83 10.99
CA GLU A 226 26.78 -6.20 9.60
C GLU A 226 26.95 -7.71 9.46
N THR A 227 26.58 -8.25 8.31
CA THR A 227 26.84 -9.66 8.00
C THR A 227 28.35 -9.90 7.96
N SER A 228 28.82 -10.92 8.68
CA SER A 228 30.24 -11.27 8.73
C SER A 228 30.75 -11.62 7.32
N PRO A 229 31.92 -11.09 6.88
CA PRO A 229 32.50 -11.41 5.59
C PRO A 229 32.93 -12.88 5.49
N ASN A 230 33.17 -13.54 6.63
CA ASN A 230 33.57 -14.94 6.69
C ASN A 230 32.38 -15.90 6.69
N ASN A 231 31.21 -15.44 7.14
CA ASN A 231 30.03 -16.29 7.16
C ASN A 231 28.71 -15.51 7.11
N PRO A 232 27.83 -15.79 6.14
CA PRO A 232 26.56 -15.08 6.02
C PRO A 232 25.56 -15.36 7.15
N ARG A 233 25.81 -16.38 7.99
CA ARG A 233 25.00 -16.72 9.17
C ARG A 233 25.55 -16.14 10.48
N GLU A 234 26.57 -15.30 10.40
CA GLU A 234 27.16 -14.61 11.55
C GLU A 234 27.05 -13.10 11.35
N THR A 235 27.01 -12.38 12.45
CA THR A 235 27.12 -10.93 12.46
C THR A 235 28.50 -10.50 12.93
N GLN A 236 28.89 -9.28 12.53
CA GLN A 236 30.02 -8.55 13.08
C GLN A 236 29.53 -7.20 13.60
N PRO A 237 29.78 -6.87 14.88
CA PRO A 237 29.43 -5.56 15.42
C PRO A 237 30.45 -4.52 14.91
N LEU A 238 29.95 -3.45 14.30
CA LEU A 238 30.73 -2.27 13.93
C LEU A 238 30.17 -1.05 14.65
N PHE A 239 31.06 -0.19 15.14
CA PHE A 239 30.73 0.96 15.96
C PHE A 239 30.86 2.25 15.17
N PHE A 240 29.93 3.19 15.40
CA PHE A 240 29.97 4.51 14.77
C PHE A 240 31.16 5.31 15.31
N VAL A 241 32.02 5.79 14.41
CA VAL A 241 33.24 6.54 14.73
C VAL A 241 32.93 7.80 15.55
N ASN A 242 31.83 8.49 15.23
CA ASN A 242 31.41 9.71 15.92
C ASN A 242 30.84 9.47 17.33
N ARG A 243 30.28 8.29 17.61
CA ARG A 243 29.73 7.90 18.92
C ARG A 243 30.71 7.07 19.76
N PHE A 244 31.77 6.57 19.16
CA PHE A 244 32.75 5.74 19.84
C PHE A 244 33.40 6.39 21.08
N PRO A 245 33.71 7.70 21.10
CA PRO A 245 34.24 8.35 22.31
C PRO A 245 33.29 8.27 23.51
N GLU A 246 31.99 8.41 23.27
CA GLU A 246 30.95 8.29 24.31
C GLU A 246 30.89 6.87 24.89
N LEU A 247 30.93 5.86 24.01
CA LEU A 247 30.98 4.46 24.40
C LEU A 247 32.27 4.14 25.18
N LEU A 248 33.41 4.66 24.74
CA LEU A 248 34.69 4.46 25.41
C LEU A 248 34.68 5.02 26.82
N ALA A 249 34.13 6.23 27.04
CA ALA A 249 34.01 6.81 28.36
C ALA A 249 33.14 5.95 29.30
N ARG A 250 32.01 5.41 28.80
CA ARG A 250 31.18 4.46 29.58
C ARG A 250 31.95 3.18 29.92
N LEU A 251 32.70 2.64 28.95
CA LEU A 251 33.51 1.44 29.14
C LEU A 251 34.61 1.65 30.19
N GLU A 252 35.32 2.78 30.13
CA GLU A 252 36.36 3.13 31.10
C GLU A 252 35.78 3.27 32.51
N ALA A 253 34.66 3.99 32.65
CA ALA A 253 33.97 4.14 33.93
C ALA A 253 33.54 2.78 34.53
N HIS A 254 33.05 1.86 33.67
CA HIS A 254 32.69 0.51 34.11
C HIS A 254 33.93 -0.29 34.55
N LEU A 255 35.02 -0.24 33.78
CA LEU A 255 36.26 -0.94 34.09
C LEU A 255 36.95 -0.40 35.36
N ASP A 256 36.87 0.91 35.62
CA ASP A 256 37.42 1.52 36.83
C ASP A 256 36.52 1.30 38.05
N GLY A 257 35.19 1.31 37.89
CA GLY A 257 34.25 0.92 38.94
C GLY A 257 34.43 -0.53 39.40
N ASN A 258 34.83 -1.43 38.48
CA ASN A 258 35.11 -2.84 38.79
C ASN A 258 36.48 -3.07 39.48
N LYS A 259 37.36 -2.06 39.56
CA LYS A 259 38.63 -2.14 40.32
C LYS A 259 38.47 -1.91 41.83
N LEU A 260 37.29 -1.48 42.30
CA LEU A 260 37.05 -1.08 43.69
C LEU A 260 36.53 -2.20 44.61
N LEU A 261 36.44 -3.44 44.16
CA LEU A 261 36.19 -4.59 45.03
C LEU A 261 37.45 -5.45 45.17
N PRO A 262 38.33 -5.16 46.17
CA PRO A 262 39.28 -6.16 46.61
C PRO A 262 38.52 -7.30 47.33
N ALA A 263 38.95 -8.53 47.05
CA ALA A 263 38.48 -9.73 47.71
C ALA A 263 38.53 -9.58 49.25
N GLN A 264 37.42 -9.93 49.91
CA GLN A 264 37.45 -10.39 51.30
C GLN A 264 37.76 -11.88 51.33
#